data_AF-A0A482W7J1-F1
#
_entry.id   AF-A0A482W7J1-F1
#
_cell.length_a   1.000
_cell.length_b   1.000
_cell.length_c   1.000
_cell.angle_alpha   90.00
_cell.angle_beta   90.00
_cell.angle_gamma   90.00
#
_symmetry.space_group_name_H-M   'P 1'
#
loop_
_entity.id
_entity.type
_entity.pdbx_description
1 polymer ?
#
loop_
_entity_poly.entity_id
_entity_poly.type
_entity_poly.pdbx_seq_one_letter_code
_entity_poly.pdbx_strand_id
1 'polypeptide(L)'
;MDQNNRDRDNKGRDIDWSRFGLGSETAQRVRANTSGFVDLSNDYGAGGHQASGANELFAEEQGDVPWWKSNFFISQPVLFGTWDGVFTSCLINIFGVIVFLRSGWIVGQAGIFSAVLIVFATVFTALISVLSAVGICERCRIESGGVYFVIAHVLGSRFGGSLGLLYCFGQAVGCALNVLGFGESMAELIGFGDSKWAVRIIAGTAVLLLSVINVAGVKWVIKLQFILLLILLLAGLDFMVGSFVHTDVENGFEGWLEGYFQKNLWSNYKDGYSWFTVFGVFFPTITGILSGINMSGDLRAPSTNIPNGTLAAISTGTFLYLVFVVFLGATCHRDVLLTDFMIAAKVSAIRVLLLAGLYVSSMSSCLGAMYGTPRVLQSISLENVIPGISILGMGHKLLIYNTKENNDLIVLKYTIPSASSLKIMILTDSFLNALGTKL
;
A
#
# COMPACT_ATOMS: atom_id res chain seq x y z
N MET A 1 -57.00 -43.67 -49.46
CA MET A 1 -57.00 -43.98 -48.02
C MET A 1 -55.70 -44.70 -47.71
N ASP A 2 -55.14 -44.36 -46.56
CA ASP A 2 -54.05 -45.01 -45.83
C ASP A 2 -52.59 -44.64 -46.14
N GLN A 3 -52.17 -43.66 -45.34
CA GLN A 3 -50.83 -43.48 -44.77
C GLN A 3 -50.33 -44.77 -44.12
N ASN A 4 -49.25 -45.36 -44.63
CA ASN A 4 -48.23 -46.09 -43.85
C ASN A 4 -47.21 -46.73 -44.80
N ASN A 5 -46.08 -46.05 -45.05
CA ASN A 5 -44.77 -46.64 -45.36
C ASN A 5 -43.78 -45.59 -45.90
N ARG A 6 -43.30 -44.68 -45.04
CA ARG A 6 -42.10 -43.87 -45.35
C ARG A 6 -41.26 -43.63 -44.09
N ASP A 7 -40.75 -44.71 -43.50
CA ASP A 7 -39.70 -44.67 -42.48
C ASP A 7 -38.53 -45.59 -42.84
N ARG A 8 -38.02 -45.46 -44.07
CA ARG A 8 -36.69 -45.99 -44.42
C ARG A 8 -35.96 -44.97 -45.29
N ASP A 9 -34.72 -44.73 -44.89
CA ASP A 9 -33.67 -43.99 -45.58
C ASP A 9 -33.64 -42.46 -45.40
N ASN A 10 -33.18 -42.03 -44.22
CA ASN A 10 -32.25 -40.90 -44.14
C ASN A 10 -31.29 -41.06 -42.96
N LYS A 11 -30.27 -41.94 -43.10
CA LYS A 11 -29.12 -42.01 -42.19
C LYS A 11 -28.23 -40.77 -42.42
N GLY A 12 -28.60 -39.66 -41.79
CA GLY A 12 -27.69 -38.53 -41.59
C GLY A 12 -26.50 -38.98 -40.76
N ARG A 13 -25.29 -38.65 -41.21
CA ARG A 13 -24.06 -38.86 -40.42
C ARG A 13 -24.10 -37.88 -39.25
N ASP A 14 -24.46 -38.36 -38.07
CA ASP A 14 -24.33 -37.58 -36.84
C ASP A 14 -22.86 -37.29 -36.58
N ILE A 15 -22.50 -36.01 -36.65
CA ILE A 15 -21.17 -35.51 -36.33
C ILE A 15 -21.06 -35.48 -34.82
N ASP A 16 -20.12 -36.22 -34.26
CA ASP A 16 -19.87 -36.25 -32.83
C ASP A 16 -19.11 -34.99 -32.38
N TRP A 17 -19.88 -33.99 -31.93
CA TRP A 17 -19.37 -32.68 -31.46
C TRP A 17 -18.59 -32.76 -30.14
N SER A 18 -18.64 -33.91 -29.44
CA SER A 18 -17.84 -34.14 -28.23
C SER A 18 -16.33 -34.12 -28.51
N ARG A 19 -15.93 -34.50 -29.72
CA ARG A 19 -14.52 -34.46 -30.18
C ARG A 19 -13.96 -33.04 -30.29
N PHE A 20 -14.82 -32.03 -30.41
CA PHE A 20 -14.45 -30.61 -30.48
C PHE A 20 -14.74 -29.85 -29.18
N GLY A 21 -15.12 -30.55 -28.10
CA GLY A 21 -15.32 -29.95 -26.77
C GLY A 21 -16.61 -29.14 -26.63
N LEU A 22 -17.61 -29.35 -27.48
CA LEU A 22 -18.88 -28.59 -27.50
C LEU A 22 -20.11 -29.47 -27.19
N GLY A 23 -19.98 -30.43 -26.27
CA GLY A 23 -21.10 -31.25 -25.78
C GLY A 23 -21.94 -30.50 -24.74
N SER A 24 -23.27 -30.65 -24.79
CA SER A 24 -24.24 -29.96 -23.92
C SER A 24 -24.00 -30.21 -22.42
N GLU A 25 -23.68 -29.15 -21.68
CA GLU A 25 -23.33 -29.12 -20.24
C GLU A 25 -24.43 -29.56 -19.25
N THR A 26 -25.60 -29.99 -19.73
CA THR A 26 -26.76 -30.24 -18.87
C THR A 26 -26.70 -31.58 -18.12
N ALA A 27 -25.88 -32.55 -18.56
CA ALA A 27 -25.87 -33.90 -17.97
C ALA A 27 -24.93 -34.07 -16.76
N GLN A 28 -24.02 -33.13 -16.50
CA GLN A 28 -22.97 -33.30 -15.48
C GLN A 28 -23.36 -32.72 -14.11
N ARG A 29 -24.42 -31.90 -14.03
CA ARG A 29 -24.88 -31.25 -12.79
C ARG A 29 -25.76 -32.12 -11.87
N VAL A 30 -26.16 -33.33 -12.28
CA VAL A 30 -27.13 -34.15 -11.52
C VAL A 30 -26.48 -35.14 -10.54
N ARG A 31 -25.14 -35.32 -10.55
CA ARG A 31 -24.49 -36.37 -9.74
C ARG A 31 -23.74 -35.92 -8.49
N ALA A 32 -23.72 -34.64 -8.16
CA ALA A 32 -23.01 -34.14 -6.98
C ALA A 32 -23.96 -33.33 -6.08
N ASN A 33 -24.98 -33.99 -5.50
CA ASN A 33 -25.64 -33.45 -4.31
C ASN A 33 -26.37 -34.56 -3.55
N THR A 34 -25.70 -35.13 -2.55
CA THR A 34 -26.38 -35.88 -1.48
C THR A 34 -25.60 -35.74 -0.19
N SER A 35 -25.72 -34.59 0.49
CA SER A 35 -25.82 -34.47 1.95
C SER A 35 -25.63 -33.02 2.42
N GLY A 36 -26.64 -32.46 3.09
CA GLY A 36 -26.41 -31.49 4.17
C GLY A 36 -26.66 -30.00 3.86
N PHE A 37 -27.81 -29.53 4.35
CA PHE A 37 -28.14 -28.16 4.79
C PHE A 37 -28.13 -27.02 3.74
N VAL A 38 -29.34 -26.52 3.45
CA VAL A 38 -29.58 -25.35 2.60
C VAL A 38 -29.57 -24.11 3.50
N ASP A 39 -28.54 -23.26 3.36
CA ASP A 39 -28.56 -21.90 3.90
C ASP A 39 -29.17 -20.96 2.86
N LEU A 40 -30.26 -20.29 3.23
CA LEU A 40 -31.15 -19.50 2.36
C LEU A 40 -30.84 -18.00 2.42
N SER A 41 -29.59 -17.61 2.69
CA SER A 41 -29.21 -16.20 2.80
C SER A 41 -28.10 -15.82 1.83
N ASN A 42 -28.39 -15.80 0.52
CA ASN A 42 -27.58 -15.02 -0.41
C ASN A 42 -28.29 -14.68 -1.74
N ASP A 43 -29.53 -14.22 -1.67
CA ASP A 43 -30.29 -13.78 -2.86
C ASP A 43 -30.15 -12.27 -3.12
N TYR A 44 -28.91 -11.76 -3.06
CA TYR A 44 -28.56 -10.48 -3.66
C TYR A 44 -27.61 -10.71 -4.82
N GLY A 45 -28.20 -10.93 -5.99
CA GLY A 45 -27.47 -10.94 -7.26
C GLY A 45 -26.81 -9.59 -7.55
N ALA A 46 -25.50 -9.62 -7.71
CA ALA A 46 -24.76 -8.67 -8.53
C ALA A 46 -23.83 -9.50 -9.43
N GLY A 47 -24.15 -9.53 -10.72
CA GLY A 47 -23.33 -10.20 -11.73
C GLY A 47 -21.96 -9.52 -11.85
N GLY A 48 -21.00 -9.98 -11.07
CA GLY A 48 -19.58 -9.73 -11.29
C GLY A 48 -19.00 -10.92 -12.03
N HIS A 49 -18.52 -10.72 -13.27
CA HIS A 49 -17.77 -11.75 -13.98
C HIS A 49 -16.50 -12.10 -13.18
N GLN A 50 -16.51 -13.32 -12.63
CA GLN A 50 -15.51 -13.87 -11.71
C GLN A 50 -14.23 -14.29 -12.45
N ALA A 51 -13.09 -14.27 -11.75
CA ALA A 51 -11.76 -14.50 -12.32
C ALA A 51 -11.60 -15.93 -12.91
N SER A 52 -10.85 -16.04 -14.00
CA SER A 52 -10.60 -17.29 -14.75
C SER A 52 -9.94 -18.41 -13.92
N GLY A 53 -10.33 -19.66 -14.22
CA GLY A 53 -10.12 -20.90 -13.44
C GLY A 53 -8.71 -21.33 -13.01
N ALA A 54 -7.64 -20.60 -13.38
CA ALA A 54 -6.32 -20.84 -12.78
C ALA A 54 -6.29 -20.40 -11.30
N ASN A 55 -7.02 -19.34 -10.95
CA ASN A 55 -7.15 -18.90 -9.56
C ASN A 55 -8.19 -19.72 -8.77
N GLU A 56 -9.13 -20.39 -9.44
CA GLU A 56 -10.12 -21.27 -8.79
C GLU A 56 -9.48 -22.55 -8.26
N LEU A 57 -8.59 -23.19 -9.04
CA LEU A 57 -7.83 -24.37 -8.61
C LEU A 57 -7.05 -24.15 -7.31
N PHE A 58 -6.51 -22.94 -7.08
CA PHE A 58 -5.82 -22.60 -5.84
C PHE A 58 -6.74 -22.04 -4.74
N ALA A 59 -7.93 -21.55 -5.09
CA ALA A 59 -8.89 -20.99 -4.15
C ALA A 59 -9.79 -22.07 -3.51
N GLU A 60 -10.00 -23.20 -4.20
CA GLU A 60 -10.81 -24.34 -3.74
C GLU A 60 -10.05 -25.23 -2.74
N GLU A 61 -8.71 -25.34 -2.88
CA GLU A 61 -7.85 -26.17 -2.02
C GLU A 61 -7.58 -25.57 -0.62
N GLN A 62 -8.00 -24.31 -0.36
CA GLN A 62 -7.70 -23.57 0.87
C GLN A 62 -8.82 -23.61 1.93
N GLY A 63 -9.92 -24.35 1.68
CA GLY A 63 -11.07 -24.44 2.60
C GLY A 63 -10.78 -25.10 3.96
N ASP A 64 -9.76 -25.96 4.05
CA ASP A 64 -9.62 -26.89 5.19
C ASP A 64 -8.43 -26.63 6.14
N VAL A 65 -7.67 -25.54 5.95
CA VAL A 65 -6.54 -25.21 6.84
C VAL A 65 -6.73 -23.88 7.58
N PRO A 66 -6.49 -23.84 8.91
CA PRO A 66 -6.49 -22.59 9.65
C PRO A 66 -5.49 -21.58 9.05
N TRP A 67 -5.93 -20.31 8.93
CA TRP A 67 -5.24 -19.19 8.27
C TRP A 67 -3.76 -18.95 8.68
N TRP A 68 -3.36 -19.43 9.86
CA TRP A 68 -2.02 -19.31 10.42
C TRP A 68 -1.06 -20.43 9.96
N LYS A 69 -1.59 -21.59 9.54
CA LYS A 69 -0.78 -22.75 9.11
C LYS A 69 -0.37 -22.67 7.63
N SER A 70 -1.25 -22.16 6.76
CA SER A 70 -0.97 -22.00 5.33
C SER A 70 0.08 -20.93 5.04
N ASN A 71 0.13 -19.88 5.87
CA ASN A 71 1.03 -18.73 5.68
C ASN A 71 2.49 -18.98 6.09
N PHE A 72 2.75 -19.90 7.02
CA PHE A 72 4.10 -20.07 7.60
C PHE A 72 4.95 -21.16 6.93
N PHE A 73 4.37 -22.23 6.39
CA PHE A 73 5.14 -23.41 5.93
C PHE A 73 4.89 -23.87 4.49
N ILE A 74 3.85 -23.39 3.79
CA ILE A 74 3.53 -23.84 2.42
C ILE A 74 4.02 -22.81 1.38
N SER A 75 4.81 -23.29 0.42
CA SER A 75 5.50 -22.49 -0.61
C SER A 75 4.66 -22.24 -1.88
N GLN A 76 3.33 -22.33 -1.79
CA GLN A 76 2.42 -21.98 -2.89
C GLN A 76 2.20 -20.46 -2.98
N PRO A 77 1.80 -19.90 -4.15
CA PRO A 77 1.48 -18.48 -4.27
C PRO A 77 0.21 -18.18 -3.46
N VAL A 78 0.39 -17.70 -2.23
CA VAL A 78 -0.74 -17.29 -1.38
C VAL A 78 -1.31 -16.00 -1.94
N LEU A 79 -2.52 -16.04 -2.49
CA LEU A 79 -3.24 -14.82 -2.89
C LEU A 79 -3.69 -14.09 -1.62
N PHE A 80 -3.48 -12.78 -1.57
CA PHE A 80 -3.77 -11.98 -0.37
C PHE A 80 -5.25 -11.58 -0.28
N GLY A 81 -5.74 -11.48 0.96
CA GLY A 81 -7.07 -10.96 1.29
C GLY A 81 -7.12 -9.43 1.45
N THR A 82 -8.29 -8.92 1.83
CA THR A 82 -8.55 -7.50 2.12
C THR A 82 -7.62 -6.94 3.20
N TRP A 83 -7.48 -7.66 4.32
CA TRP A 83 -6.73 -7.20 5.49
C TRP A 83 -5.22 -7.42 5.34
N ASP A 84 -4.84 -8.61 4.88
CA ASP A 84 -3.43 -9.00 4.76
C ASP A 84 -2.71 -8.28 3.62
N GLY A 85 -3.42 -7.96 2.53
CA GLY A 85 -2.85 -7.31 1.35
C GLY A 85 -3.10 -5.80 1.33
N VAL A 86 -4.35 -5.42 1.06
CA VAL A 86 -4.73 -4.04 0.73
C VAL A 86 -4.64 -3.14 1.95
N PHE A 87 -5.31 -3.50 3.05
CA PHE A 87 -5.35 -2.66 4.25
C PHE A 87 -3.95 -2.41 4.80
N THR A 88 -3.16 -3.47 4.98
CA THR A 88 -1.79 -3.40 5.49
C THR A 88 -0.92 -2.49 4.61
N SER A 89 -1.04 -2.61 3.29
CA SER A 89 -0.24 -1.82 2.36
C SER A 89 -0.67 -0.37 2.24
N CYS A 90 -1.97 -0.10 2.30
CA CYS A 90 -2.46 1.27 2.34
C CYS A 90 -2.10 1.94 3.67
N LEU A 91 -2.33 1.28 4.80
CA LEU A 91 -2.13 1.88 6.11
C LEU A 91 -0.67 2.24 6.39
N ILE A 92 0.26 1.35 6.03
CA ILE A 92 1.70 1.63 6.18
C ILE A 92 2.13 2.85 5.35
N ASN A 93 1.67 2.95 4.10
CA ASN A 93 2.06 4.04 3.22
C ASN A 93 1.32 5.35 3.53
N ILE A 94 0.13 5.27 4.16
CA ILE A 94 -0.51 6.44 4.75
C ILE A 94 0.36 6.91 5.92
N PHE A 95 0.59 6.02 6.88
CA PHE A 95 1.24 6.29 8.15
C PHE A 95 2.77 6.27 8.02
N GLY A 96 3.29 7.26 7.31
CA GLY A 96 4.72 7.46 7.04
C GLY A 96 5.44 8.31 8.09
N VAL A 97 6.68 8.71 7.75
CA VAL A 97 7.57 9.44 8.68
C VAL A 97 7.03 10.81 9.12
N ILE A 98 6.21 11.44 8.27
CA ILE A 98 5.62 12.77 8.50
C ILE A 98 4.78 12.77 9.78
N VAL A 99 4.12 11.66 10.06
CA VAL A 99 3.21 11.53 11.19
C VAL A 99 3.96 11.60 12.51
N PHE A 100 5.15 11.00 12.57
CA PHE A 100 5.96 10.99 13.77
C PHE A 100 6.78 12.27 13.92
N LEU A 101 7.41 12.75 12.84
CA LEU A 101 8.35 13.88 12.90
C LEU A 101 7.70 15.25 12.74
N ARG A 102 6.61 15.33 11.98
CA ARG A 102 6.05 16.62 11.54
C ARG A 102 4.70 16.93 12.16
N SER A 103 4.01 15.96 12.78
CA SER A 103 2.74 16.21 13.48
C SER A 103 2.88 17.28 14.55
N GLY A 104 3.94 17.25 15.37
CA GLY A 104 4.21 18.27 16.38
C GLY A 104 4.35 19.66 15.78
N TRP A 105 5.20 19.80 14.75
CA TRP A 105 5.41 21.08 14.06
C TRP A 105 4.16 21.61 13.36
N ILE A 106 3.37 20.74 12.73
CA ILE A 106 2.09 21.11 12.11
C ILE A 106 1.15 21.70 13.15
N VAL A 107 1.04 21.06 14.32
CA VAL A 107 0.22 21.57 15.44
C VAL A 107 0.79 22.86 16.02
N GLY A 108 2.11 22.97 16.14
CA GLY A 108 2.77 24.18 16.62
C GLY A 108 2.53 25.41 15.74
N GLN A 109 2.55 25.25 14.41
CA GLN A 109 2.31 26.34 13.46
C GLN A 109 0.80 26.63 13.29
N ALA A 110 0.03 25.62 12.90
CA ALA A 110 -1.38 25.77 12.54
C ALA A 110 -2.32 25.81 13.76
N GLY A 111 -1.90 25.33 14.93
CA GLY A 111 -2.80 25.08 16.05
C GLY A 111 -3.72 23.88 15.81
N ILE A 112 -4.40 23.42 16.87
CA ILE A 112 -5.21 22.19 16.84
C ILE A 112 -6.35 22.33 15.82
N PHE A 113 -7.08 23.44 15.83
CA PHE A 113 -8.26 23.60 14.97
C PHE A 113 -7.89 23.57 13.48
N SER A 114 -6.88 24.36 13.07
CA SER A 114 -6.46 24.40 11.68
C SER A 114 -5.71 23.13 11.26
N ALA A 115 -4.99 22.47 12.16
CA ALA A 115 -4.37 21.16 11.88
C ALA A 115 -5.43 20.08 11.62
N VAL A 116 -6.50 20.02 12.41
CA VAL A 116 -7.64 19.12 12.17
C VAL A 116 -8.31 19.43 10.82
N LEU A 117 -8.48 20.70 10.47
CA LEU A 117 -8.99 21.10 9.15
C LEU A 117 -8.08 20.61 8.02
N ILE A 118 -6.75 20.73 8.17
CA ILE A 118 -5.77 20.21 7.21
C ILE A 118 -5.92 18.70 7.03
N VAL A 119 -6.08 17.95 8.13
CA VAL A 119 -6.31 16.49 8.06
C VAL A 119 -7.58 16.19 7.26
N PHE A 120 -8.71 16.83 7.58
CA PHE A 120 -9.96 16.61 6.85
C PHE A 120 -9.89 17.02 5.38
N ALA A 121 -9.26 18.15 5.05
CA ALA A 121 -9.07 18.59 3.67
C ALA A 121 -8.24 17.58 2.87
N THR A 122 -7.18 17.04 3.48
CA THR A 122 -6.31 16.04 2.86
C THR A 122 -7.05 14.72 2.65
N VAL A 123 -7.80 14.26 3.67
CA VAL A 123 -8.64 13.05 3.57
C VAL A 123 -9.74 13.22 2.53
N PHE A 124 -10.33 14.40 2.41
CA PHE A 124 -11.32 14.69 1.38
C PHE A 124 -10.75 14.54 -0.05
N THR A 125 -9.56 15.10 -0.31
CA THR A 125 -8.86 14.90 -1.60
C THR A 125 -8.53 13.43 -1.87
N ALA A 126 -8.10 12.71 -0.83
CA ALA A 126 -7.85 11.27 -0.89
C ALA A 126 -9.12 10.46 -1.22
N LEU A 127 -10.24 10.75 -0.55
CA LEU A 127 -11.51 10.06 -0.77
C LEU A 127 -12.03 10.24 -2.19
N ILE A 128 -11.94 11.45 -2.77
CA ILE A 128 -12.32 11.68 -4.18
C ILE A 128 -11.54 10.74 -5.10
N SER A 129 -10.22 10.64 -4.89
CA SER A 129 -9.34 9.82 -5.71
C SER A 129 -9.62 8.32 -5.53
N VAL A 130 -9.81 7.87 -4.29
CA VAL A 130 -10.05 6.46 -3.96
C VAL A 130 -11.43 6.00 -4.41
N LEU A 131 -12.48 6.79 -4.16
CA LEU A 131 -13.84 6.45 -4.60
C LEU A 131 -13.92 6.39 -6.14
N SER A 132 -13.18 7.26 -6.83
CA SER A 132 -13.03 7.19 -8.29
C SER A 132 -12.36 5.88 -8.71
N ALA A 133 -11.24 5.51 -8.07
CA ALA A 133 -10.53 4.27 -8.37
C ALA A 133 -11.36 3.02 -8.07
N VAL A 134 -12.11 3.02 -6.95
CA VAL A 134 -13.03 1.94 -6.55
C VAL A 134 -14.13 1.75 -7.58
N GLY A 135 -14.77 2.82 -8.04
CA GLY A 135 -15.83 2.72 -9.06
C GLY A 135 -15.34 2.10 -10.37
N ILE A 136 -14.05 2.28 -10.71
CA ILE A 136 -13.41 1.62 -11.86
C ILE A 136 -13.15 0.14 -11.52
N CYS A 137 -12.62 -0.14 -10.33
CA CYS A 137 -12.29 -1.49 -9.86
C CYS A 137 -13.49 -2.43 -9.77
N GLU A 138 -14.69 -1.91 -9.48
CA GLU A 138 -15.93 -2.69 -9.44
C GLU A 138 -16.47 -3.04 -10.83
N ARG A 139 -16.22 -2.19 -11.83
CA ARG A 139 -16.77 -2.33 -13.19
C ARG A 139 -15.81 -3.00 -14.16
N CYS A 140 -14.51 -2.87 -13.93
CA CYS A 140 -13.47 -3.38 -14.81
C CYS A 140 -12.81 -4.63 -14.21
N ARG A 141 -12.55 -5.63 -15.04
CA ARG A 141 -11.78 -6.80 -14.63
C ARG A 141 -10.33 -6.37 -14.40
N ILE A 142 -9.91 -6.34 -13.13
CA ILE A 142 -8.56 -5.90 -12.77
C ILE A 142 -7.58 -7.05 -13.02
N GLU A 143 -6.65 -6.82 -13.94
CA GLU A 143 -5.53 -7.71 -14.18
C GLU A 143 -4.26 -7.22 -13.44
N SER A 144 -3.17 -7.98 -13.59
CA SER A 144 -1.88 -7.66 -12.99
C SER A 144 -1.23 -6.45 -13.68
N GLY A 145 -1.55 -5.24 -13.23
CA GLY A 145 -0.91 -4.00 -13.72
C GLY A 145 -1.04 -2.79 -12.79
N GLY A 146 -1.58 -2.98 -11.58
CA GLY A 146 -1.64 -1.95 -10.55
C GLY A 146 -2.46 -0.72 -10.93
N VAL A 147 -2.08 0.44 -10.40
CA VAL A 147 -2.75 1.72 -10.64
C VAL A 147 -2.75 2.11 -12.12
N TYR A 148 -1.66 1.83 -12.86
CA TYR A 148 -1.58 2.17 -14.29
C TYR A 148 -2.65 1.45 -15.10
N PHE A 149 -2.86 0.15 -14.87
CA PHE A 149 -3.86 -0.63 -15.60
C PHE A 149 -5.26 -0.04 -15.42
N VAL A 150 -5.62 0.34 -14.19
CA VAL A 150 -6.91 0.98 -13.88
C VAL A 150 -7.09 2.28 -14.65
N ILE A 151 -6.05 3.13 -14.70
CA ILE A 151 -6.10 4.43 -15.39
C ILE A 151 -6.12 4.26 -16.92
N ALA A 152 -5.25 3.40 -17.45
CA ALA A 152 -5.11 3.17 -18.89
C ALA A 152 -6.40 2.55 -19.49
N HIS A 153 -7.12 1.75 -18.71
CA HIS A 153 -8.39 1.16 -19.16
C HIS A 153 -9.50 2.20 -19.37
N VAL A 154 -9.52 3.28 -18.58
CA VAL A 154 -10.57 4.31 -18.65
C VAL A 154 -10.19 5.47 -19.55
N LEU A 155 -8.95 5.95 -19.47
CA LEU A 155 -8.48 7.14 -20.19
C LEU A 155 -7.74 6.81 -21.49
N GLY A 156 -7.52 5.52 -21.77
CA GLY A 156 -6.69 5.04 -22.87
C GLY A 156 -5.20 5.09 -22.56
N SER A 157 -4.42 4.30 -23.28
CA SER A 157 -2.98 4.09 -23.02
C SER A 157 -2.14 5.38 -23.08
N ARG A 158 -2.50 6.34 -23.95
CA ARG A 158 -1.76 7.62 -24.09
C ARG A 158 -1.85 8.50 -22.84
N PHE A 159 -3.05 8.70 -22.30
CA PHE A 159 -3.26 9.44 -21.06
C PHE A 159 -2.87 8.61 -19.83
N GLY A 160 -3.10 7.30 -19.88
CA GLY A 160 -2.64 6.37 -18.84
C GLY A 160 -1.12 6.40 -18.66
N GLY A 161 -0.35 6.46 -19.75
CA GLY A 161 1.12 6.47 -19.70
C GLY A 161 1.68 7.73 -19.05
N SER A 162 1.13 8.90 -19.36
CA SER A 162 1.57 10.16 -18.75
C SER A 162 1.24 10.23 -17.25
N LEU A 163 0.01 9.86 -16.86
CA LEU A 163 -0.41 9.80 -15.46
C LEU A 163 0.35 8.70 -14.69
N GLY A 164 0.61 7.56 -15.32
CA GLY A 164 1.38 6.47 -14.76
C GLY A 164 2.84 6.85 -14.49
N LEU A 165 3.48 7.61 -15.41
CA LEU A 165 4.81 8.16 -15.16
C LEU A 165 4.83 9.20 -14.04
N LEU A 166 3.83 10.08 -13.98
CA LEU A 166 3.70 11.06 -12.90
C LEU A 166 3.52 10.35 -11.55
N TYR A 167 2.73 9.28 -11.52
CA TYR A 167 2.57 8.43 -10.34
C TYR A 167 3.90 7.77 -9.93
N CYS A 168 4.63 7.19 -10.88
CA CYS A 168 5.94 6.59 -10.61
C CYS A 168 6.94 7.60 -10.03
N PHE A 169 6.95 8.81 -10.59
CA PHE A 169 7.76 9.93 -10.09
C PHE A 169 7.35 10.34 -8.67
N GLY A 170 6.05 10.47 -8.41
CA GLY A 170 5.52 10.80 -7.08
C GLY A 170 5.91 9.76 -6.02
N GLN A 171 5.85 8.47 -6.36
CA GLN A 171 6.30 7.40 -5.46
C GLN A 171 7.81 7.42 -5.20
N ALA A 172 8.63 7.80 -6.19
CA ALA A 172 10.06 7.96 -6.00
C ALA A 172 10.39 9.11 -5.04
N VAL A 173 9.68 10.23 -5.16
CA VAL A 173 9.82 11.38 -4.24
C VAL A 173 9.30 11.04 -2.84
N GLY A 174 8.17 10.34 -2.73
CA GLY A 174 7.65 9.86 -1.44
C GLY A 174 8.61 8.89 -0.74
N CYS A 175 9.26 8.00 -1.50
CA CYS A 175 10.33 7.16 -0.99
C CYS A 175 11.51 8.01 -0.47
N ALA A 176 11.94 9.03 -1.21
CA ALA A 176 13.02 9.92 -0.77
C ALA A 176 12.67 10.61 0.56
N LEU A 177 11.43 11.11 0.69
CA LEU A 177 10.94 11.80 1.88
C LEU A 177 10.97 10.88 3.11
N ASN A 178 10.48 9.64 2.97
CA ASN A 178 10.45 8.69 4.08
C ASN A 178 11.87 8.30 4.54
N VAL A 179 12.82 8.09 3.61
CA VAL A 179 14.20 7.78 4.01
C VAL A 179 14.95 9.00 4.57
N LEU A 180 14.64 10.21 4.10
CA LEU A 180 15.19 11.43 4.68
C LEU A 180 14.74 11.61 6.13
N GLY A 181 13.45 11.42 6.42
CA GLY A 181 12.97 11.50 7.80
C GLY A 181 13.58 10.41 8.70
N PHE A 182 13.77 9.19 8.17
CA PHE A 182 14.55 8.16 8.85
C PHE A 182 15.98 8.64 9.17
N GLY A 183 16.66 9.25 8.19
CA GLY A 183 18.00 9.79 8.35
C GLY A 183 18.08 10.92 9.38
N GLU A 184 17.08 11.81 9.42
CA GLU A 184 16.98 12.93 10.37
C GLU A 184 16.88 12.40 11.80
N SER A 185 15.94 11.49 12.07
CA SER A 185 15.76 10.89 13.39
C SER A 185 16.96 10.05 13.82
N MET A 186 17.59 9.32 12.90
CA MET A 186 18.77 8.52 13.21
C MET A 186 20.02 9.37 13.46
N ALA A 187 20.21 10.47 12.71
CA ALA A 187 21.32 11.39 12.94
C ALA A 187 21.21 12.08 14.30
N GLU A 188 19.99 12.45 14.70
CA GLU A 188 19.72 13.01 16.02
C GLU A 188 20.05 12.01 17.15
N LEU A 189 19.69 10.72 16.97
CA LEU A 189 19.99 9.67 17.94
C LEU A 189 21.51 9.43 18.12
N ILE A 190 22.30 9.57 17.05
CA ILE A 190 23.76 9.39 17.08
C ILE A 190 24.48 10.66 17.59
N GLY A 191 23.78 11.79 17.71
CA GLY A 191 24.35 13.08 18.14
C GLY A 191 24.97 13.92 17.01
N PHE A 192 24.68 13.58 15.74
CA PHE A 192 25.12 14.33 14.55
C PHE A 192 23.97 15.08 13.85
N GLY A 193 22.86 15.33 14.56
CA GLY A 193 21.63 15.92 14.00
C GLY A 193 21.83 17.26 13.28
N ASP A 194 22.76 18.10 13.74
CA ASP A 194 23.04 19.40 13.12
C ASP A 194 23.73 19.31 11.75
N SER A 195 24.35 18.16 11.45
CA SER A 195 25.11 18.00 10.22
C SER A 195 24.25 17.47 9.08
N LYS A 196 23.84 18.37 8.18
CA LYS A 196 23.06 18.02 6.97
C LYS A 196 23.70 16.91 6.13
N TRP A 197 25.02 16.80 6.15
CA TRP A 197 25.75 15.75 5.43
C TRP A 197 25.60 14.37 6.07
N ALA A 198 25.57 14.26 7.41
CA ALA A 198 25.38 12.98 8.09
C ALA A 198 23.98 12.41 7.83
N VAL A 199 22.95 13.25 7.90
CA VAL A 199 21.56 12.87 7.55
C VAL A 199 21.49 12.25 6.15
N ARG A 200 22.16 12.87 5.17
CA ARG A 200 22.19 12.38 3.78
C ARG A 200 22.93 11.06 3.64
N ILE A 201 24.05 10.87 4.33
CA ILE A 201 24.79 9.59 4.29
C ILE A 201 23.98 8.46 4.90
N ILE A 202 23.34 8.71 6.05
CA ILE A 202 22.52 7.71 6.72
C ILE A 202 21.33 7.35 5.83
N ALA A 203 20.65 8.36 5.27
CA ALA A 203 19.55 8.16 4.33
C ALA A 203 19.99 7.39 3.07
N GLY A 204 21.10 7.79 2.45
CA GLY A 204 21.65 7.11 1.26
C GLY A 204 22.03 5.65 1.55
N THR A 205 22.65 5.39 2.70
CA THR A 205 22.97 4.03 3.15
C THR A 205 21.71 3.20 3.36
N ALA A 206 20.67 3.77 3.96
CA ALA A 206 19.38 3.09 4.13
C ALA A 206 18.72 2.77 2.78
N VAL A 207 18.71 3.69 1.82
CA VAL A 207 18.22 3.41 0.45
C VAL A 207 18.99 2.25 -0.19
N LEU A 208 20.32 2.23 -0.08
CA LEU A 208 21.15 1.16 -0.64
C LEU A 208 20.85 -0.19 0.02
N LEU A 209 20.70 -0.24 1.33
CA LEU A 209 20.33 -1.45 2.05
C LEU A 209 18.94 -1.96 1.64
N LEU A 210 17.94 -1.08 1.58
CA LEU A 210 16.60 -1.42 1.13
C LEU A 210 16.59 -1.92 -0.33
N SER A 211 17.44 -1.36 -1.19
CA SER A 211 17.62 -1.81 -2.57
C SER A 211 18.16 -3.25 -2.63
N VAL A 212 19.18 -3.58 -1.84
CA VAL A 212 19.72 -4.95 -1.75
C VAL A 212 18.65 -5.93 -1.26
N ILE A 213 17.85 -5.55 -0.26
CA ILE A 213 16.75 -6.38 0.26
C ILE A 213 15.69 -6.63 -0.83
N ASN A 214 15.35 -5.62 -1.63
CA ASN A 214 14.37 -5.78 -2.71
C ASN A 214 14.85 -6.69 -3.84
N VAL A 215 16.16 -6.77 -4.09
CA VAL A 215 16.74 -7.72 -5.05
C VAL A 215 16.64 -9.16 -4.55
N ALA A 216 16.71 -9.39 -3.22
CA ALA A 216 16.69 -10.73 -2.62
C ALA A 216 15.33 -11.44 -2.71
N GLY A 217 14.22 -10.72 -2.86
CA GLY A 217 12.92 -11.30 -3.22
C GLY A 217 11.70 -10.68 -2.53
N VAL A 218 10.71 -10.28 -3.35
CA VAL A 218 9.50 -9.56 -2.92
C VAL A 218 8.58 -10.37 -2.00
N LYS A 219 8.60 -11.71 -2.07
CA LYS A 219 7.72 -12.56 -1.23
C LYS A 219 8.02 -12.46 0.26
N TRP A 220 9.29 -12.35 0.62
CA TRP A 220 9.69 -12.15 2.02
C TRP A 220 9.31 -10.74 2.51
N VAL A 221 9.42 -9.74 1.63
CA VAL A 221 9.07 -8.34 1.94
C VAL A 221 7.61 -8.20 2.35
N ILE A 222 6.69 -8.83 1.62
CA ILE A 222 5.24 -8.74 1.94
C ILE A 222 4.91 -9.43 3.27
N LYS A 223 5.55 -10.57 3.59
CA LYS A 223 5.36 -11.21 4.91
C LYS A 223 5.90 -10.36 6.05
N LEU A 224 7.04 -9.72 5.84
CA LEU A 224 7.67 -8.83 6.80
C LEU A 224 6.78 -7.59 7.07
N GLN A 225 6.08 -7.11 6.04
CA GLN A 225 5.18 -5.96 6.12
C GLN A 225 4.06 -6.11 7.17
N PHE A 226 3.53 -7.31 7.39
CA PHE A 226 2.52 -7.55 8.45
C PHE A 226 3.11 -7.35 9.85
N ILE A 227 4.33 -7.83 10.08
CA ILE A 227 5.05 -7.61 11.35
C ILE A 227 5.33 -6.12 11.54
N LEU A 228 5.72 -5.44 10.47
CA LEU A 228 5.97 -3.99 10.49
C LEU A 228 4.70 -3.20 10.84
N LEU A 229 3.54 -3.59 10.30
CA LEU A 229 2.26 -2.98 10.66
C LEU A 229 1.95 -3.16 12.16
N LEU A 230 2.20 -4.35 12.71
CA LEU A 230 1.94 -4.62 14.12
C LEU A 230 2.78 -3.69 15.02
N ILE A 231 4.08 -3.55 14.72
CA ILE A 231 4.97 -2.65 15.46
C ILE A 231 4.48 -1.20 15.35
N LEU A 232 4.03 -0.80 14.17
CA LEU A 232 3.50 0.53 13.92
C LEU A 232 2.24 0.84 14.75
N LEU A 233 1.28 -0.08 14.77
CA LEU A 233 0.06 0.07 15.56
C LEU A 233 0.36 0.08 17.07
N LEU A 234 1.30 -0.77 17.51
CA LEU A 234 1.78 -0.76 18.89
C LEU A 234 2.45 0.57 19.26
N ALA A 235 3.25 1.16 18.37
CA ALA A 235 3.83 2.48 18.58
C ALA A 235 2.77 3.59 18.67
N GLY A 236 1.72 3.52 17.84
CA GLY A 236 0.58 4.44 17.92
C GLY A 236 -0.20 4.30 19.24
N LEU A 237 -0.42 3.07 19.71
CA LEU A 237 -1.05 2.80 21.00
C LEU A 237 -0.16 3.25 22.17
N ASP A 238 1.14 3.02 22.10
CA ASP A 238 2.11 3.45 23.11
C ASP A 238 2.17 4.97 23.23
N PHE A 239 2.07 5.70 22.11
CA PHE A 239 1.90 7.15 22.11
C PHE A 239 0.63 7.57 22.85
N MET A 240 -0.51 6.93 22.55
CA MET A 240 -1.78 7.22 23.21
C MET A 240 -1.71 7.02 24.71
N VAL A 241 -1.19 5.86 25.14
CA VAL A 241 -1.04 5.51 26.57
C VAL A 241 -0.03 6.44 27.24
N GLY A 242 1.09 6.74 26.58
CA GLY A 242 2.14 7.64 27.07
C GLY A 242 1.62 9.01 27.46
N SER A 243 0.71 9.56 26.66
CA SER A 243 0.09 10.86 26.94
C SER A 243 -0.66 10.93 28.29
N PHE A 244 -1.05 9.79 28.87
CA PHE A 244 -1.76 9.72 30.16
C PHE A 244 -0.89 9.21 31.31
N VAL A 245 0.21 8.50 31.03
CA VAL A 245 0.99 7.78 32.04
C VAL A 245 2.18 8.59 32.54
N HIS A 246 2.80 9.38 31.68
CA HIS A 246 4.00 10.14 32.00
C HIS A 246 3.77 11.64 31.82
N THR A 247 4.56 12.46 32.51
CA THR A 247 4.71 13.90 32.25
C THR A 247 6.19 14.24 32.36
N ASP A 248 6.70 15.00 31.40
CA ASP A 248 8.10 15.43 31.30
C ASP A 248 8.15 16.94 31.14
N VAL A 249 8.11 17.63 32.29
CA VAL A 249 8.08 19.09 32.38
C VAL A 249 9.35 19.71 31.78
N GLU A 250 10.51 19.05 31.92
CA GLU A 250 11.79 19.57 31.41
C GLU A 250 11.83 19.64 29.88
N ASN A 251 11.13 18.71 29.22
CA ASN A 251 11.00 18.67 27.77
C ASN A 251 9.70 19.33 27.25
N GLY A 252 8.97 20.07 28.09
CA GLY A 252 7.77 20.81 27.71
C GLY A 252 6.52 19.96 27.44
N PHE A 253 6.45 18.77 28.07
CA PHE A 253 5.30 17.90 28.09
C PHE A 253 4.70 17.85 29.52
N GLU A 254 3.68 18.65 29.77
CA GLU A 254 3.12 18.86 31.12
C GLU A 254 1.77 18.15 31.31
N GLY A 255 1.32 17.41 30.29
CA GLY A 255 0.11 16.58 30.35
C GLY A 255 -1.20 17.36 30.17
N TRP A 256 -2.32 16.72 30.48
CA TRP A 256 -3.67 17.20 30.09
C TRP A 256 -4.26 18.30 30.99
N LEU A 257 -3.78 18.45 32.23
CA LEU A 257 -4.43 19.27 33.26
C LEU A 257 -4.08 20.77 33.19
N GLU A 258 -3.07 21.13 32.41
CA GLU A 258 -2.49 22.48 32.30
C GLU A 258 -3.29 23.44 31.39
N GLY A 259 -4.28 22.94 30.66
CA GLY A 259 -5.12 23.75 29.77
C GLY A 259 -4.44 24.19 28.46
N TYR A 260 -3.35 23.54 28.05
CA TYR A 260 -2.66 23.83 26.78
C TYR A 260 -3.55 23.66 25.55
N PHE A 261 -4.58 22.84 25.62
CA PHE A 261 -5.59 22.71 24.58
C PHE A 261 -6.15 24.07 24.12
N GLN A 262 -6.46 24.98 25.05
CA GLN A 262 -6.98 26.31 24.73
C GLN A 262 -5.88 27.24 24.19
N LYS A 263 -4.65 27.13 24.70
CA LYS A 263 -3.50 27.94 24.28
C LYS A 263 -3.04 27.58 22.86
N ASN A 264 -3.14 26.30 22.50
CA ASN A 264 -2.74 25.76 21.19
C ASN A 264 -3.91 25.65 20.20
N LEU A 265 -5.12 26.07 20.57
CA LEU A 265 -6.30 25.92 19.73
C LEU A 265 -6.17 26.68 18.40
N TRP A 266 -5.65 27.91 18.49
CA TRP A 266 -5.60 28.85 17.39
C TRP A 266 -4.27 28.81 16.62
N SER A 267 -4.34 29.15 15.34
CA SER A 267 -3.15 29.25 14.49
C SER A 267 -2.27 30.44 14.85
N ASN A 268 -0.95 30.23 14.75
CA ASN A 268 0.07 31.26 14.92
C ASN A 268 1.25 30.85 14.05
N TYR A 269 1.15 31.15 12.76
CA TYR A 269 2.17 30.83 11.80
C TYR A 269 3.38 31.75 12.02
N LYS A 270 4.53 31.17 12.38
CA LYS A 270 5.82 31.86 12.51
C LYS A 270 6.59 31.77 11.19
N ASP A 271 7.67 32.55 11.06
CA ASP A 271 8.66 32.46 9.96
C ASP A 271 8.12 32.59 8.53
N GLY A 272 6.98 33.30 8.36
CA GLY A 272 6.35 33.49 7.06
C GLY A 272 5.62 32.26 6.51
N TYR A 273 5.43 31.23 7.33
CA TYR A 273 4.61 30.09 6.96
C TYR A 273 3.13 30.48 6.83
N SER A 274 2.42 29.75 5.98
CA SER A 274 0.98 29.93 5.75
C SER A 274 0.25 28.61 5.90
N TRP A 275 -1.08 28.66 5.96
CA TRP A 275 -1.92 27.47 5.96
C TRP A 275 -1.58 26.52 4.79
N PHE A 276 -1.36 27.05 3.59
CA PHE A 276 -0.99 26.26 2.41
C PHE A 276 0.39 25.61 2.53
N THR A 277 1.33 26.26 3.21
CA THR A 277 2.66 25.68 3.42
C THR A 277 2.59 24.48 4.35
N VAL A 278 1.84 24.60 5.46
CA VAL A 278 1.64 23.50 6.41
C VAL A 278 0.83 22.37 5.78
N PHE A 279 -0.20 22.71 5.01
CA PHE A 279 -0.94 21.73 4.20
C PHE A 279 -0.02 20.99 3.22
N GLY A 280 0.88 21.69 2.53
CA GLY A 280 1.85 21.10 1.61
C GLY A 280 2.84 20.15 2.26
N VAL A 281 3.21 20.39 3.53
CA VAL A 281 4.04 19.46 4.32
C VAL A 281 3.27 18.21 4.72
N PHE A 282 1.97 18.33 4.99
CA PHE A 282 1.12 17.19 5.36
C PHE A 282 0.62 16.37 4.17
N PHE A 283 0.45 17.00 3.00
CA PHE A 283 -0.11 16.39 1.80
C PHE A 283 0.56 15.09 1.33
N PRO A 284 1.88 14.88 1.46
CA PRO A 284 2.50 13.62 1.02
C PRO A 284 1.97 12.39 1.77
N THR A 285 1.36 12.54 2.95
CA THR A 285 0.76 11.44 3.73
C THR A 285 -0.36 10.69 3.00
N ILE A 286 -1.05 11.30 2.02
CA ILE A 286 -2.09 10.64 1.24
C ILE A 286 -1.61 10.03 -0.08
N THR A 287 -0.37 10.31 -0.49
CA THR A 287 0.16 9.81 -1.78
C THR A 287 0.31 8.29 -1.83
N GLY A 288 0.41 7.65 -0.66
CA GLY A 288 0.51 6.21 -0.47
C GLY A 288 -0.79 5.42 -0.58
N ILE A 289 -1.94 6.10 -0.66
CA ILE A 289 -3.26 5.49 -0.54
C ILE A 289 -3.60 4.50 -1.67
N LEU A 290 -3.00 4.68 -2.84
CA LEU A 290 -3.20 3.82 -4.01
C LEU A 290 -2.27 2.60 -4.00
N SER A 291 -1.43 2.43 -2.97
CA SER A 291 -0.52 1.28 -2.89
C SER A 291 -1.27 -0.06 -2.79
N GLY A 292 -2.48 -0.08 -2.25
CA GLY A 292 -3.31 -1.30 -2.24
C GLY A 292 -3.71 -1.76 -3.64
N ILE A 293 -3.88 -0.82 -4.59
CA ILE A 293 -4.20 -1.12 -5.99
C ILE A 293 -2.96 -1.70 -6.70
N ASN A 294 -1.74 -1.29 -6.33
CA ASN A 294 -0.51 -1.84 -6.91
C ASN A 294 -0.34 -3.35 -6.65
N MET A 295 -1.04 -3.89 -5.66
CA MET A 295 -1.06 -5.32 -5.34
C MET A 295 -2.21 -6.07 -6.01
N SER A 296 -2.94 -5.45 -6.95
CA SER A 296 -4.14 -6.03 -7.56
C SER A 296 -3.92 -7.41 -8.19
N GLY A 297 -2.72 -7.67 -8.74
CA GLY A 297 -2.34 -8.95 -9.32
C GLY A 297 -2.07 -10.06 -8.30
N ASP A 298 -1.89 -9.71 -7.03
CA ASP A 298 -1.54 -10.63 -5.93
C ASP A 298 -2.75 -10.89 -5.00
N LEU A 299 -3.95 -10.35 -5.30
CA LEU A 299 -5.16 -10.46 -4.47
C LEU A 299 -6.10 -11.58 -4.93
N ARG A 300 -6.76 -12.25 -3.97
CA ARG A 300 -7.76 -13.29 -4.26
C ARG A 300 -8.98 -12.75 -5.01
N ALA A 301 -9.50 -11.61 -4.57
CA ALA A 301 -10.69 -10.95 -5.13
C ALA A 301 -10.47 -9.42 -5.20
N PRO A 302 -9.77 -8.92 -6.24
CA PRO A 302 -9.34 -7.52 -6.27
C PRO A 302 -10.50 -6.52 -6.31
N SER A 303 -11.61 -6.84 -6.98
CA SER A 303 -12.80 -5.97 -7.07
C SER A 303 -13.45 -5.69 -5.71
N THR A 304 -13.40 -6.64 -4.77
CA THR A 304 -13.99 -6.49 -3.42
C THR A 304 -12.94 -6.14 -2.36
N ASN A 305 -11.71 -6.65 -2.50
CA ASN A 305 -10.65 -6.45 -1.50
C ASN A 305 -10.09 -5.02 -1.53
N ILE A 306 -9.96 -4.41 -2.72
CA ILE A 306 -9.46 -3.04 -2.89
C ILE A 306 -10.34 -2.00 -2.18
N PRO A 307 -11.66 -1.94 -2.43
CA PRO A 307 -12.51 -0.93 -1.80
C PRO A 307 -12.54 -1.05 -0.28
N ASN A 308 -12.81 -2.26 0.22
CA ASN A 308 -12.94 -2.50 1.66
C ASN A 308 -11.62 -2.24 2.40
N GLY A 309 -10.49 -2.69 1.84
CA GLY A 309 -9.18 -2.50 2.46
C GLY A 309 -8.71 -1.05 2.44
N THR A 310 -8.92 -0.35 1.32
CA THR A 310 -8.48 1.04 1.18
C THR A 310 -9.31 1.98 2.05
N LEU A 311 -10.65 1.83 2.08
CA LEU A 311 -11.52 2.64 2.93
C LEU A 311 -11.26 2.40 4.42
N ALA A 312 -11.06 1.15 4.84
CA ALA A 312 -10.68 0.82 6.22
C ALA A 312 -9.33 1.45 6.60
N ALA A 313 -8.34 1.43 5.70
CA ALA A 313 -7.03 2.03 5.94
C ALA A 313 -7.11 3.56 6.05
N ILE A 314 -7.91 4.22 5.22
CA ILE A 314 -8.16 5.68 5.32
C ILE A 314 -8.80 6.02 6.66
N SER A 315 -9.84 5.28 7.05
CA SER A 315 -10.55 5.52 8.31
C SER A 315 -9.60 5.36 9.50
N THR A 316 -8.84 4.26 9.53
CA THR A 316 -7.88 3.98 10.61
C THR A 316 -6.75 5.02 10.64
N GLY A 317 -6.17 5.35 9.48
CA GLY A 317 -5.12 6.36 9.38
C GLY A 317 -5.59 7.75 9.81
N THR A 318 -6.80 8.15 9.39
CA THR A 318 -7.41 9.43 9.80
C THR A 318 -7.62 9.47 11.31
N PHE A 319 -8.13 8.39 11.90
CA PHE A 319 -8.30 8.30 13.35
C PHE A 319 -6.97 8.49 14.09
N LEU A 320 -5.93 7.76 13.68
CA LEU A 320 -4.61 7.90 14.31
C LEU A 320 -4.03 9.32 14.13
N TYR A 321 -4.25 9.99 12.99
CA TYR A 321 -3.81 11.37 12.80
C TYR A 321 -4.50 12.36 13.70
N LEU A 322 -5.81 12.23 13.87
CA LEU A 322 -6.56 13.08 14.78
C LEU A 322 -6.06 12.89 16.23
N VAL A 323 -5.74 11.65 16.60
CA VAL A 323 -5.12 11.34 17.90
C VAL A 323 -3.79 12.08 18.05
N PHE A 324 -2.85 11.93 17.11
CA PHE A 324 -1.54 12.62 17.18
C PHE A 324 -1.70 14.15 17.26
N VAL A 325 -2.55 14.74 16.41
CA VAL A 325 -2.77 16.19 16.35
C VAL A 325 -3.38 16.72 17.65
N VAL A 326 -4.43 16.08 18.15
CA VAL A 326 -5.13 16.53 19.36
C VAL A 326 -4.26 16.31 20.60
N PHE A 327 -3.57 15.17 20.71
CA PHE A 327 -2.80 14.83 21.90
C PHE A 327 -1.58 15.75 22.02
N LEU A 328 -0.78 15.89 20.96
CA LEU A 328 0.38 16.79 20.97
C LEU A 328 -0.01 18.24 21.25
N GLY A 329 -1.13 18.70 20.70
CA GLY A 329 -1.63 20.06 20.95
C GLY A 329 -2.18 20.26 22.36
N ALA A 330 -2.78 19.22 22.95
CA ALA A 330 -3.38 19.30 24.28
C ALA A 330 -2.36 19.20 25.41
N THR A 331 -1.21 18.55 25.18
CA THR A 331 -0.26 18.19 26.24
C THR A 331 1.09 18.90 26.20
N CYS A 332 1.46 19.53 25.07
CA CYS A 332 2.80 20.09 24.89
C CYS A 332 2.81 21.61 24.76
N HIS A 333 3.92 22.23 25.17
CA HIS A 333 4.16 23.66 24.98
C HIS A 333 4.37 23.99 23.50
N ARG A 334 3.82 25.12 23.04
CA ARG A 334 3.85 25.51 21.63
C ARG A 334 5.26 25.68 21.07
N ASP A 335 6.17 26.24 21.87
CA ASP A 335 7.54 26.48 21.42
C ASP A 335 8.31 25.16 21.22
N VAL A 336 8.08 24.16 22.08
CA VAL A 336 8.68 22.83 21.91
C VAL A 336 8.13 22.12 20.68
N LEU A 337 6.81 22.24 20.42
CA LEU A 337 6.20 21.70 19.20
C LEU A 337 6.84 22.26 17.91
N LEU A 338 7.42 23.46 17.95
CA LEU A 338 8.06 24.11 16.81
C LEU A 338 9.54 23.77 16.67
N THR A 339 10.24 23.54 17.78
CA THR A 339 11.70 23.33 17.80
C THR A 339 12.09 21.86 17.80
N ASP A 340 11.29 20.99 18.43
CA ASP A 340 11.62 19.58 18.64
C ASP A 340 10.74 18.67 17.76
N PHE A 341 11.32 18.17 16.68
CA PHE A 341 10.64 17.22 15.78
C PHE A 341 10.50 15.82 16.38
N MET A 342 11.21 15.50 17.47
CA MET A 342 11.12 14.23 18.20
C MET A 342 10.17 14.31 19.40
N ILE A 343 9.40 15.39 19.56
CA ILE A 343 8.46 15.57 20.68
C ILE A 343 7.49 14.41 20.84
N ALA A 344 7.03 13.80 19.74
CA ALA A 344 6.15 12.64 19.80
C ALA A 344 6.80 11.43 20.51
N ALA A 345 8.12 11.28 20.43
CA ALA A 345 8.86 10.22 21.10
C ALA A 345 9.04 10.47 22.60
N LYS A 346 8.97 11.74 23.02
CA LYS A 346 9.02 12.14 24.44
C LYS A 346 7.66 11.99 25.13
N VAL A 347 6.57 12.14 24.38
CA VAL A 347 5.19 11.94 24.87
C VAL A 347 4.83 10.45 25.00
N SER A 348 5.49 9.58 24.24
CA SER A 348 5.24 8.14 24.28
C SER A 348 5.71 7.48 25.58
N ALA A 349 5.02 6.43 26.02
CA ALA A 349 5.35 5.74 27.28
C ALA A 349 6.71 5.05 27.19
N ILE A 350 7.00 4.44 26.04
CA ILE A 350 8.26 3.78 25.76
C ILE A 350 8.88 4.45 24.52
N ARG A 351 9.76 5.44 24.74
CA ARG A 351 10.47 6.17 23.68
C ARG A 351 11.06 5.24 22.60
N VAL A 352 11.63 4.11 23.01
CA VAL A 352 12.21 3.10 22.10
C VAL A 352 11.18 2.49 21.18
N LEU A 353 9.96 2.25 21.66
CA LEU A 353 8.89 1.64 20.86
C LEU A 353 8.36 2.63 19.81
N LEU A 354 8.24 3.90 20.16
CA LEU A 354 7.83 4.92 19.19
C LEU A 354 8.90 5.17 18.12
N LEU A 355 10.18 5.22 18.51
CA LEU A 355 11.29 5.29 17.57
C LEU A 355 11.36 4.05 16.66
N ALA A 356 11.14 2.86 17.22
CA ALA A 356 11.03 1.63 16.42
C ALA A 356 9.87 1.73 15.41
N GLY A 357 8.70 2.24 15.83
CA GLY A 357 7.56 2.49 14.95
C GLY A 357 7.89 3.48 13.82
N LEU A 358 8.58 4.57 14.13
CA LEU A 358 9.05 5.56 13.14
C LEU A 358 9.98 4.91 12.10
N TYR A 359 11.00 4.17 12.56
CA TYR A 359 11.96 3.53 11.67
C TYR A 359 11.32 2.46 10.79
N VAL A 360 10.48 1.62 11.40
CA VAL A 360 9.71 0.58 10.72
C VAL A 360 8.77 1.16 9.67
N SER A 361 8.00 2.20 10.03
CA SER A 361 7.10 2.91 9.12
C SER A 361 7.83 3.46 7.90
N SER A 362 8.95 4.14 8.15
CA SER A 362 9.74 4.81 7.11
C SER A 362 10.33 3.79 6.14
N MET A 363 10.97 2.73 6.67
CA MET A 363 11.56 1.67 5.85
C MET A 363 10.48 0.87 5.10
N SER A 364 9.35 0.57 5.72
CA SER A 364 8.27 -0.20 5.09
C SER A 364 7.62 0.54 3.92
N SER A 365 7.39 1.84 4.06
CA SER A 365 6.82 2.67 2.99
C SER A 365 7.77 2.73 1.78
N CYS A 366 9.07 2.83 2.04
CA CYS A 366 10.10 2.79 1.01
C CYS A 366 10.19 1.44 0.31
N LEU A 367 10.11 0.33 1.06
CA LEU A 367 10.03 -1.02 0.49
C LEU A 367 8.82 -1.11 -0.46
N GLY A 368 7.65 -0.66 -0.02
CA GLY A 368 6.41 -0.55 -0.80
C GLY A 368 6.61 0.11 -2.16
N ALA A 369 7.17 1.33 -2.14
CA ALA A 369 7.45 2.09 -3.36
C ALA A 369 8.51 1.42 -4.25
N MET A 370 9.54 0.81 -3.66
CA MET A 370 10.67 0.23 -4.40
C MET A 370 10.33 -1.03 -5.20
N TYR A 371 9.32 -1.83 -4.79
CA TYR A 371 8.81 -2.94 -5.61
C TYR A 371 7.54 -2.57 -6.40
N GLY A 372 6.69 -1.68 -5.86
CA GLY A 372 5.43 -1.28 -6.51
C GLY A 372 5.67 -0.44 -7.75
N THR A 373 6.51 0.58 -7.66
CA THR A 373 6.77 1.51 -8.77
C THR A 373 7.40 0.85 -10.00
N PRO A 374 8.41 -0.02 -9.87
CA PRO A 374 8.94 -0.72 -11.05
C PRO A 374 7.92 -1.61 -11.76
N ARG A 375 6.97 -2.22 -11.03
CA ARG A 375 5.89 -3.01 -11.65
C ARG A 375 4.99 -2.11 -12.49
N VAL A 376 4.62 -0.95 -11.98
CA VAL A 376 3.84 0.06 -12.72
C VAL A 376 4.62 0.53 -13.96
N LEU A 377 5.91 0.85 -13.79
CA LEU A 377 6.77 1.30 -14.88
C LEU A 377 6.98 0.22 -15.95
N GLN A 378 7.08 -1.04 -15.53
CA GLN A 378 7.16 -2.18 -16.45
C GLN A 378 5.87 -2.32 -17.27
N SER A 379 4.69 -2.22 -16.65
CA SER A 379 3.41 -2.27 -17.36
C SER A 379 3.29 -1.16 -18.40
N ILE A 380 3.69 0.07 -18.07
CA ILE A 380 3.75 1.20 -19.02
C ILE A 380 4.71 0.87 -20.18
N SER A 381 5.86 0.26 -19.87
CA SER A 381 6.85 -0.11 -20.87
C SER A 381 6.38 -1.20 -21.82
N LEU A 382 5.57 -2.16 -21.36
CA LEU A 382 5.05 -3.24 -22.19
C LEU A 382 4.06 -2.72 -23.24
N GLU A 383 3.35 -1.64 -22.93
CA GLU A 383 2.41 -0.99 -23.85
C GLU A 383 3.09 -0.04 -24.85
N ASN A 384 4.42 0.15 -24.76
CA ASN A 384 5.22 1.01 -25.66
C ASN A 384 4.60 2.41 -25.89
N VAL A 385 3.98 2.99 -24.86
CA VAL A 385 3.29 4.28 -24.95
C VAL A 385 4.24 5.43 -25.30
N ILE A 386 5.52 5.29 -24.95
CA ILE A 386 6.56 6.31 -25.15
C ILE A 386 7.74 5.68 -25.91
N PRO A 387 8.23 6.31 -27.00
CA PRO A 387 9.38 5.81 -27.72
C PRO A 387 10.63 5.78 -26.82
N GLY A 388 11.31 4.63 -26.75
CA GLY A 388 12.55 4.44 -26.00
C GLY A 388 12.41 3.87 -24.58
N ILE A 389 11.20 3.73 -24.04
CA ILE A 389 11.01 3.18 -22.67
C ILE A 389 11.11 1.65 -22.62
N SER A 390 11.10 0.96 -23.76
CA SER A 390 11.11 -0.50 -23.88
C SER A 390 12.25 -1.18 -23.12
N ILE A 391 13.37 -0.46 -22.91
CA ILE A 391 14.52 -0.91 -22.11
C ILE A 391 14.13 -1.12 -20.63
N LEU A 392 13.13 -0.40 -20.12
CA LEU A 392 12.63 -0.48 -18.73
C LEU A 392 11.67 -1.66 -18.52
N GLY A 393 11.13 -2.23 -19.60
CA GLY A 393 10.20 -3.35 -19.57
C GLY A 393 10.86 -4.74 -19.45
N MET A 394 12.18 -4.81 -19.64
CA MET A 394 12.95 -6.06 -19.56
C MET A 394 12.96 -6.61 -18.13
N GLY A 395 12.05 -7.55 -17.86
CA GLY A 395 12.08 -8.36 -16.64
C GLY A 395 13.03 -9.55 -16.79
N HIS A 396 14.01 -9.70 -15.90
CA HIS A 396 14.78 -10.93 -15.81
C HIS A 396 13.93 -11.99 -15.10
N LYS A 397 13.61 -13.09 -15.80
CA LYS A 397 13.05 -14.30 -15.20
C LYS A 397 14.20 -15.14 -14.64
N LEU A 398 14.27 -15.28 -13.31
CA LEU A 398 15.13 -16.29 -12.70
C LEU A 398 14.37 -17.63 -12.70
N LEU A 399 14.74 -18.54 -13.59
CA LEU A 399 14.22 -19.91 -13.59
C LEU A 399 14.99 -20.73 -12.54
N ILE A 400 14.36 -21.01 -11.40
CA ILE A 400 14.87 -21.98 -10.42
C ILE A 400 14.19 -23.32 -10.71
N TYR A 401 14.92 -24.28 -11.25
CA TYR A 401 14.44 -25.66 -11.42
C TYR A 401 14.44 -26.37 -10.07
N ASN A 402 13.29 -26.85 -9.60
CA ASN A 402 13.21 -27.78 -8.47
C ASN A 402 13.34 -29.22 -8.99
N THR A 403 14.36 -29.94 -8.55
CA THR A 403 14.70 -31.31 -9.01
C THR A 403 14.26 -32.36 -7.99
N LYS A 404 13.05 -32.27 -7.44
CA LYS A 404 12.45 -33.37 -6.68
C LYS A 404 10.95 -33.49 -6.95
N GLU A 405 10.64 -34.59 -7.66
CA GLU A 405 9.35 -35.25 -7.86
C GLU A 405 8.27 -34.49 -8.65
N ASN A 406 7.97 -35.06 -9.82
CA ASN A 406 7.00 -34.69 -10.85
C ASN A 406 7.25 -33.40 -11.63
N ASN A 407 7.23 -33.54 -12.97
CA ASN A 407 7.47 -32.55 -14.01
C ASN A 407 6.38 -31.45 -14.08
N ASP A 408 6.04 -30.82 -12.97
CA ASP A 408 5.26 -29.59 -12.99
C ASP A 408 6.22 -28.41 -13.07
N LEU A 409 6.27 -27.81 -14.26
CA LEU A 409 6.98 -26.56 -14.52
C LEU A 409 6.29 -25.44 -13.72
N ILE A 410 6.66 -25.27 -12.45
CA ILE A 410 6.21 -24.11 -11.66
C ILE A 410 6.98 -22.89 -12.19
N VAL A 411 6.41 -22.23 -13.20
CA VAL A 411 6.89 -20.94 -13.69
C VAL A 411 6.56 -19.90 -12.63
N LEU A 412 7.42 -19.78 -11.62
CA LEU A 412 7.41 -18.63 -10.75
C LEU A 412 7.85 -17.42 -11.58
N LYS A 413 6.88 -16.63 -12.07
CA LYS A 413 7.10 -15.29 -12.61
C LYS A 413 7.65 -14.38 -11.51
N TYR A 414 8.93 -14.52 -11.20
CA TYR A 414 9.66 -13.48 -10.49
C TYR A 414 10.22 -12.54 -11.53
N THR A 415 9.55 -11.40 -11.71
CA THR A 415 10.22 -10.25 -12.28
C THR A 415 11.07 -9.65 -11.17
N ILE A 416 12.38 -9.84 -11.25
CA ILE A 416 13.32 -9.01 -10.48
C ILE A 416 13.41 -7.69 -11.26
N PRO A 417 12.91 -6.55 -10.73
CA PRO A 417 13.01 -5.28 -11.41
C PRO A 417 14.39 -4.66 -11.15
N SER A 418 15.47 -5.41 -11.39
CA SER A 418 16.81 -4.97 -11.00
C SER A 418 17.25 -3.72 -11.74
N ALA A 419 16.86 -3.54 -13.01
CA ALA A 419 17.26 -2.40 -13.83
C ALA A 419 16.40 -1.13 -13.61
N SER A 420 15.13 -1.29 -13.24
CA SER A 420 14.19 -0.19 -13.02
C SER A 420 14.25 0.34 -11.58
N SER A 421 14.45 -0.52 -10.58
CA SER A 421 14.73 -0.09 -9.20
C SER A 421 16.04 0.70 -9.09
N LEU A 422 17.08 0.33 -9.86
CA LEU A 422 18.37 1.05 -9.90
C LEU A 422 18.25 2.43 -10.57
N LYS A 423 17.32 2.61 -11.51
CA LYS A 423 17.09 3.91 -12.19
C LYS A 423 16.22 4.85 -11.35
N ILE A 424 15.25 4.30 -10.62
CA ILE A 424 14.52 5.06 -9.58
C ILE A 424 15.48 5.52 -8.50
N MET A 425 16.46 4.68 -8.11
CA MET A 425 17.53 5.05 -7.19
C MET A 425 18.35 6.25 -7.66
N ILE A 426 18.73 6.32 -8.95
CA ILE A 426 19.43 7.50 -9.51
C ILE A 426 18.55 8.76 -9.45
N LEU A 427 17.23 8.62 -9.69
CA LEU A 427 16.29 9.73 -9.49
C LEU A 427 16.23 10.14 -8.01
N THR A 428 16.02 9.20 -7.09
CA THR A 428 15.93 9.45 -5.64
C THR A 428 17.21 10.11 -5.10
N ASP A 429 18.38 9.68 -5.55
CA ASP A 429 19.68 10.27 -5.19
C ASP A 429 19.88 11.68 -5.78
N SER A 430 19.42 11.88 -7.02
CA SER A 430 19.38 13.22 -7.65
C SER A 430 18.42 14.17 -6.92
N PHE A 431 17.30 13.66 -6.39
CA PHE A 431 16.35 14.42 -5.58
C PHE A 431 16.85 14.67 -4.15
N LEU A 432 17.58 13.74 -3.54
CA LEU A 432 18.29 13.96 -2.29
C LEU A 432 19.26 15.16 -2.41
N ASN A 433 19.94 15.28 -3.55
CA ASN A 433 20.80 16.44 -3.86
C ASN A 433 20.00 17.74 -4.10
N ALA A 434 18.79 17.67 -4.66
CA ALA A 434 17.96 18.85 -4.96
C ALA A 434 17.08 19.33 -3.78
N LEU A 435 16.62 18.42 -2.92
CA LEU A 435 15.84 18.73 -1.71
C LEU A 435 16.75 19.28 -0.61
N GLY A 436 18.01 18.84 -0.57
CA GLY A 436 19.01 19.31 0.37
C GLY A 436 19.42 20.79 0.22
N THR A 437 18.96 21.49 -0.83
CA THR A 437 19.15 22.94 -1.01
C THR A 437 17.99 23.77 -0.47
N LYS A 438 16.87 23.15 -0.05
CA LYS A 438 15.66 23.87 0.41
C LYS A 438 15.04 23.35 1.72
N LEU A 439 15.54 22.25 2.28
CA LEU A 439 15.46 21.90 3.71
C LEU A 439 16.77 22.31 4.37
#